data_AF-A0A9X3WTP7-F1
#
_entry.id   AF-A0A9X3WTP7-F1
#
_cell.length_a   1.000
_cell.length_b   1.000
_cell.length_c   1.000
_cell.angle_alpha   90.00
_cell.angle_beta   90.00
_cell.angle_gamma   90.00
#
_symmetry.space_group_name_H-M   'P 1'
#
loop_
_entity.id
_entity.type
_entity.pdbx_description
1 polymer ?
#
loop_
_entity_poly.entity_id
_entity_poly.type
_entity_poly.pdbx_seq_one_letter_code
_entity_poly.pdbx_strand_id
1 'polypeptide(L)'
;MGTKTYFSNRVYKNKIAVTYVNAITDVLVNFNRAKHFAFDTSTKEKRSGHSKRNKSIHLTVKERFGLDDYYANSAVQEAKAKQKSLQELNKLYKTNKQAQIQAVKTKQKQVKSRLTTVKKMKASFVMGKPTFPKNTKEQKQGKRFVVKYRKRTDIYDHPYQFEHSYLEPEIKRLEARLGFLTFKRHKLEQDLQRLQTIIPSVVFGTKRLFQSQYTNDKYMDDRQQWLNKWKQARYHTMTISGRKDGSSGNFVFHYHPEHRTLHFKTPEGKEIEIPNLHFSYGQEKVKAAMATQNQCKNKKKDGQPIAWSIEDHGDYYIFKCIIREKDKKYRNFSKSDGVIGIDCNVDHFAISNINGKGQLVSSWTQTFDIFGKTSGQITKIIEAEAIQLVNVAERLKKPIAMEMLDTTTSKASHPYGNKKANLRLSMFAYNKMTTAIKARAEKAGI
;
A
#
# COMPACT_ATOMS: atom_id res chain seq x y z
N MET A 1 -12.56 -18.11 -5.68
CA MET A 1 -12.07 -17.80 -7.04
C MET A 1 -11.31 -16.50 -6.98
N GLY A 2 -10.05 -16.49 -7.41
CA GLY A 2 -9.21 -15.29 -7.42
C GLY A 2 -8.96 -14.80 -8.84
N THR A 3 -8.93 -13.48 -9.03
CA THR A 3 -8.39 -12.90 -10.27
C THR A 3 -6.87 -13.02 -10.24
N LYS A 4 -6.29 -13.60 -11.29
CA LYS A 4 -4.84 -13.79 -11.43
C LYS A 4 -4.37 -13.15 -12.73
N THR A 5 -3.16 -12.59 -12.68
CA THR A 5 -2.55 -11.87 -13.79
C THR A 5 -1.30 -12.60 -14.25
N TYR A 6 -1.25 -12.92 -15.52
CA TYR A 6 -0.17 -13.62 -16.20
C TYR A 6 0.59 -12.64 -17.09
N PHE A 7 1.92 -12.67 -17.02
CA PHE A 7 2.80 -11.74 -17.71
C PHE A 7 3.45 -12.45 -18.90
N SER A 8 3.40 -11.83 -20.07
CA SER A 8 4.09 -12.35 -21.25
C SER A 8 5.60 -12.23 -21.11
N ASN A 9 6.33 -12.91 -22.00
CA ASN A 9 7.68 -12.54 -22.36
C ASN A 9 7.77 -11.07 -22.82
N ARG A 10 8.99 -10.54 -22.82
CA ARG A 10 9.27 -9.20 -23.35
C ARG A 10 9.08 -9.20 -24.87
N VAL A 11 8.23 -8.30 -25.35
CA VAL A 11 8.03 -8.05 -26.79
C VAL A 11 8.82 -6.81 -27.15
N TYR A 12 10.02 -6.99 -27.72
CA TYR A 12 10.90 -5.88 -28.06
C TYR A 12 10.35 -5.10 -29.27
N LYS A 13 10.37 -3.75 -29.19
CA LYS A 13 9.83 -2.86 -30.21
C LYS A 13 10.54 -3.00 -31.56
N ASN A 14 11.84 -3.31 -31.54
CA ASN A 14 12.62 -3.55 -32.76
C ASN A 14 12.31 -4.89 -33.46
N LYS A 15 11.54 -5.78 -32.81
CA LYS A 15 11.13 -7.09 -33.37
C LYS A 15 9.71 -7.09 -33.94
N ILE A 16 9.02 -5.95 -33.93
CA ILE A 16 7.68 -5.78 -34.50
C ILE A 16 7.69 -4.59 -35.45
N ALA A 17 6.72 -4.55 -36.37
CA ALA A 17 6.64 -3.48 -37.37
C ALA A 17 6.57 -2.10 -36.71
N VAL A 18 7.34 -1.13 -37.22
CA VAL A 18 7.35 0.27 -36.73
C VAL A 18 5.94 0.86 -36.74
N THR A 19 5.14 0.52 -37.74
CA THR A 19 3.74 0.93 -37.86
C THR A 19 2.87 0.39 -36.71
N TYR A 20 3.18 -0.78 -36.15
CA TYR A 20 2.51 -1.33 -34.97
C TYR A 20 2.99 -0.63 -33.69
N VAL A 21 4.28 -0.35 -33.55
CA VAL A 21 4.83 0.41 -32.42
C VAL A 21 4.16 1.79 -32.31
N ASN A 22 4.05 2.50 -33.43
CA ASN A 22 3.38 3.81 -33.49
C ASN A 22 1.91 3.69 -33.07
N ALA A 23 1.18 2.74 -33.66
CA ALA A 23 -0.23 2.52 -33.35
C ALA A 23 -0.46 2.15 -31.87
N ILE A 24 0.38 1.29 -31.28
CA ILE A 24 0.30 0.95 -29.85
C ILE A 24 0.54 2.19 -28.99
N THR A 25 1.53 3.01 -29.36
CA THR A 25 1.88 4.24 -28.66
C THR A 25 0.71 5.23 -28.69
N ASP A 26 0.10 5.43 -29.85
CA ASP A 26 -1.05 6.33 -30.03
C ASP A 26 -2.26 5.87 -29.22
N VAL A 27 -2.57 4.56 -29.26
CA VAL A 27 -3.65 3.98 -28.45
C VAL A 27 -3.39 4.15 -26.96
N LEU A 28 -2.18 3.87 -26.48
CA LEU A 28 -1.79 4.04 -25.08
C LEU A 28 -1.97 5.50 -24.63
N VAL A 29 -1.49 6.45 -25.44
CA VAL A 29 -1.62 7.89 -25.14
C VAL A 29 -3.09 8.31 -25.15
N ASN A 30 -3.85 7.96 -26.18
CA ASN A 30 -5.25 8.38 -26.31
C ASN A 30 -6.12 7.77 -25.20
N PHE A 31 -5.97 6.46 -24.93
CA PHE A 31 -6.65 5.77 -23.83
C PHE A 31 -6.40 6.44 -22.48
N ASN A 32 -5.13 6.74 -22.17
CA ASN A 32 -4.81 7.35 -20.89
C ASN A 32 -5.25 8.82 -20.80
N ARG A 33 -5.25 9.57 -21.90
CA ARG A 33 -5.87 10.90 -21.95
C ARG A 33 -7.37 10.82 -21.65
N ALA A 34 -8.08 9.87 -22.26
CA ALA A 34 -9.48 9.59 -21.99
C ALA A 34 -9.72 9.21 -20.51
N LYS A 35 -8.90 8.33 -19.94
CA LYS A 35 -8.95 7.98 -18.51
C LYS A 35 -8.74 9.18 -17.60
N HIS A 36 -7.71 10.00 -17.88
CA HIS A 36 -7.42 11.20 -17.09
C HIS A 36 -8.57 12.19 -17.16
N PHE A 37 -9.13 12.41 -18.34
CA PHE A 37 -10.30 13.26 -18.55
C PHE A 37 -11.53 12.75 -17.79
N ALA A 38 -11.82 11.45 -17.86
CA ALA A 38 -12.92 10.84 -17.12
C ALA A 38 -12.75 11.02 -15.61
N PHE A 39 -11.54 10.77 -15.09
CA PHE A 39 -11.22 10.96 -13.68
C PHE A 39 -11.41 12.41 -13.24
N ASP A 40 -10.83 13.36 -13.97
CA ASP A 40 -10.86 14.78 -13.64
C ASP A 40 -12.29 15.34 -13.70
N THR A 41 -13.01 15.04 -14.78
CA THR A 41 -14.41 15.45 -14.96
C THR A 41 -15.28 14.94 -13.81
N SER A 42 -15.24 13.64 -13.53
CA SER A 42 -16.01 13.09 -12.41
C SER A 42 -15.57 13.61 -11.04
N THR A 43 -14.31 14.01 -10.88
CA THR A 43 -13.83 14.63 -9.62
C THR A 43 -14.36 16.06 -9.47
N LYS A 44 -14.35 16.85 -10.55
CA LYS A 44 -14.89 18.20 -10.58
C LYS A 44 -16.39 18.22 -10.32
N GLU A 45 -17.15 17.34 -10.95
CA GLU A 45 -18.60 17.22 -10.75
C GLU A 45 -18.96 16.84 -9.31
N LYS A 46 -18.21 15.92 -8.70
CA LYS A 46 -18.38 15.59 -7.28
C LYS A 46 -18.08 16.77 -6.36
N ARG A 47 -17.12 17.63 -6.72
CA ARG A 47 -16.77 18.84 -5.94
C ARG A 47 -17.80 19.96 -6.10
N SER A 48 -18.37 20.13 -7.29
CA SER A 48 -19.39 21.15 -7.55
C SER A 48 -20.79 20.72 -7.13
N GLY A 49 -21.02 19.43 -6.90
CA GLY A 49 -22.36 18.87 -6.63
C GLY A 49 -23.28 18.80 -7.86
N HIS A 50 -22.79 19.22 -9.03
CA HIS A 50 -23.59 19.35 -10.25
C HIS A 50 -22.83 18.77 -11.45
N SER A 51 -23.54 18.03 -12.30
CA SER A 51 -23.03 17.56 -13.59
C SER A 51 -23.11 18.68 -14.62
N LYS A 52 -22.00 18.95 -15.32
CA LYS A 52 -21.98 19.88 -16.48
C LYS A 52 -22.13 19.17 -17.82
N ARG A 53 -22.32 17.84 -17.81
CA ARG A 53 -22.45 17.01 -19.01
C ARG A 53 -23.91 16.71 -19.30
N ASN A 54 -24.29 16.81 -20.57
CA ASN A 54 -25.61 16.42 -21.07
C ASN A 54 -25.70 14.90 -21.37
N LYS A 55 -24.55 14.25 -21.58
CA LYS A 55 -24.45 12.82 -21.88
C LYS A 55 -23.76 12.06 -20.75
N SER A 56 -23.89 10.73 -20.76
CA SER A 56 -23.15 9.87 -19.84
C SER A 56 -21.63 10.04 -20.03
N ILE A 57 -20.83 9.81 -18.96
CA ILE A 57 -19.37 10.01 -19.02
C ILE A 57 -18.73 9.11 -20.08
N HIS A 58 -19.32 7.94 -20.30
CA HIS A 58 -18.93 7.01 -21.35
C HIS A 58 -19.06 7.64 -22.73
N LEU A 59 -20.24 8.16 -23.08
CA LEU A 59 -20.49 8.80 -24.37
C LEU A 59 -19.63 10.06 -24.55
N THR A 60 -19.48 10.87 -23.50
CA THR A 60 -18.61 12.06 -23.55
C THR A 60 -17.16 11.68 -23.83
N VAL A 61 -16.64 10.61 -23.21
CA VAL A 61 -15.27 10.13 -23.46
C VAL A 61 -15.15 9.54 -24.88
N LYS A 62 -16.13 8.73 -25.30
CA LYS A 62 -16.17 8.12 -26.63
C LYS A 62 -16.06 9.18 -27.73
N GLU A 63 -16.98 10.15 -27.71
CA GLU A 63 -17.07 11.22 -28.71
C GLU A 63 -15.84 12.12 -28.69
N ARG A 64 -15.36 12.51 -27.50
CA ARG A 64 -14.23 13.45 -27.36
C ARG A 64 -12.90 12.90 -27.85
N PHE A 65 -12.68 11.60 -27.70
CA PHE A 65 -11.38 10.95 -27.99
C PHE A 65 -11.43 10.01 -29.19
N GLY A 66 -12.56 9.96 -29.92
CA GLY A 66 -12.71 9.06 -31.08
C GLY A 66 -12.51 7.58 -30.72
N LEU A 67 -12.89 7.18 -29.52
CA LEU A 67 -12.73 5.80 -29.06
C LEU A 67 -13.94 4.96 -29.45
N ASP A 68 -13.76 3.65 -29.61
CA ASP A 68 -14.89 2.73 -29.63
C ASP A 68 -15.46 2.51 -28.22
N ASP A 69 -16.58 1.78 -28.13
CA ASP A 69 -17.25 1.51 -26.86
C ASP A 69 -16.39 0.68 -25.88
N TYR A 70 -15.52 -0.21 -26.38
CA TYR A 70 -14.70 -1.07 -25.55
C TYR A 70 -13.56 -0.30 -24.88
N TYR A 71 -12.87 0.56 -25.64
CA TYR A 71 -11.82 1.43 -25.11
C TYR A 71 -12.39 2.52 -24.22
N ALA A 72 -13.47 3.18 -24.63
CA ALA A 72 -14.12 4.23 -23.83
C ALA A 72 -14.63 3.70 -22.49
N ASN A 73 -15.33 2.56 -22.48
CA ASN A 73 -15.78 1.93 -21.25
C ASN A 73 -14.60 1.53 -20.36
N SER A 74 -13.56 0.90 -20.92
CA SER A 74 -12.39 0.49 -20.14
C SER A 74 -11.67 1.68 -19.50
N ALA A 75 -11.49 2.79 -20.23
CA ALA A 75 -10.89 4.01 -19.70
C ALA A 75 -11.72 4.62 -18.55
N VAL A 76 -13.05 4.65 -18.70
CA VAL A 76 -13.97 5.11 -17.65
C VAL A 76 -13.94 4.20 -16.42
N GLN A 77 -13.88 2.87 -16.61
CA GLN A 77 -13.79 1.93 -15.48
C GLN A 77 -12.46 2.06 -14.75
N GLU A 78 -11.33 2.22 -15.45
CA GLU A 78 -10.04 2.50 -14.81
C GLU A 78 -10.07 3.81 -14.02
N ALA A 79 -10.68 4.87 -14.56
CA ALA A 79 -10.85 6.13 -13.85
C ALA A 79 -11.68 5.95 -12.57
N LYS A 80 -12.80 5.22 -12.64
CA LYS A 80 -13.62 4.87 -11.47
C LYS A 80 -12.86 4.03 -10.45
N ALA A 81 -12.09 3.04 -10.90
CA ALA A 81 -11.26 2.22 -10.03
C ALA A 81 -10.22 3.07 -9.29
N LYS A 82 -9.61 4.04 -9.97
CA LYS A 82 -8.68 5.00 -9.36
C LYS A 82 -9.35 5.87 -8.30
N GLN A 83 -10.59 6.32 -8.54
CA GLN A 83 -11.38 7.06 -7.54
C GLN A 83 -11.69 6.22 -6.30
N LYS A 84 -12.10 4.96 -6.48
CA LYS A 84 -12.35 4.04 -5.36
C LYS A 84 -11.08 3.80 -4.54
N SER A 85 -9.96 3.54 -5.21
CA SER A 85 -8.65 3.40 -4.55
C SER A 85 -8.29 4.63 -3.70
N LEU A 86 -8.58 5.83 -4.21
CA LEU A 86 -8.33 7.08 -3.50
C LEU A 86 -9.27 7.29 -2.30
N GLN A 87 -10.52 6.82 -2.38
CA GLN A 87 -11.47 6.83 -1.27
C GLN A 87 -10.98 5.94 -0.13
N GLU A 88 -10.52 4.72 -0.43
CA GLU A 88 -9.94 3.82 0.56
C GLU A 88 -8.67 4.40 1.19
N LEU A 89 -7.79 5.02 0.38
CA LEU A 89 -6.61 5.72 0.90
C LEU A 89 -6.99 6.91 1.80
N ASN A 90 -8.06 7.63 1.49
CA ASN A 90 -8.53 8.72 2.33
C ASN A 90 -9.08 8.22 3.68
N LYS A 91 -9.78 7.09 3.71
CA LYS A 91 -10.21 6.44 4.96
C LYS A 91 -9.00 6.10 5.83
N LEU A 92 -7.97 5.49 5.24
CA LEU A 92 -6.71 5.17 5.90
C LEU A 92 -6.06 6.41 6.54
N TYR A 93 -5.98 7.50 5.78
CA TYR A 93 -5.40 8.75 6.27
C TYR A 93 -6.21 9.38 7.40
N LYS A 94 -7.56 9.32 7.35
CA LYS A 94 -8.42 9.79 8.44
C LYS A 94 -8.15 9.00 9.72
N THR A 95 -8.14 7.67 9.65
CA THR A 95 -7.86 6.81 10.82
C THR A 95 -6.48 7.11 11.41
N ASN A 96 -5.45 7.25 10.57
CA ASN A 96 -4.09 7.57 11.02
C ASN A 96 -4.01 8.95 11.68
N LYS A 97 -4.70 9.96 11.14
CA LYS A 97 -4.75 11.31 11.74
C LYS A 97 -5.47 11.30 13.08
N GLN A 98 -6.58 10.56 13.20
CA GLN A 98 -7.27 10.37 14.48
C GLN A 98 -6.36 9.73 15.53
N ALA A 99 -5.64 8.66 15.18
CA ALA A 99 -4.67 8.02 16.07
C ALA A 99 -3.56 8.98 16.52
N GLN A 100 -3.02 9.80 15.61
CA GLN A 100 -2.03 10.82 15.93
C GLN A 100 -2.57 11.89 16.88
N ILE A 101 -3.80 12.37 16.65
CA ILE A 101 -4.46 13.34 17.52
C ILE A 101 -4.59 12.77 18.94
N GLN A 102 -5.06 11.53 19.06
CA GLN A 102 -5.18 10.88 20.37
C GLN A 102 -3.82 10.73 21.07
N ALA A 103 -2.78 10.32 20.34
CA ALA A 103 -1.43 10.25 20.90
C ALA A 103 -0.91 11.62 21.40
N VAL A 104 -1.21 12.69 20.67
CA VAL A 104 -0.88 14.07 21.11
C VAL A 104 -1.68 14.45 22.35
N LYS A 105 -2.99 14.18 22.39
CA LYS A 105 -3.84 14.45 23.56
C LYS A 105 -3.34 13.74 24.81
N THR A 106 -3.01 12.45 24.70
CA THR A 106 -2.39 11.67 25.79
C THR A 106 -1.09 12.31 26.26
N LYS A 107 -0.24 12.75 25.32
CA LYS A 107 1.02 13.42 25.69
C LYS A 107 0.79 14.79 26.35
N GLN A 108 -0.19 15.56 25.89
CA GLN A 108 -0.58 16.82 26.53
C GLN A 108 -1.04 16.58 27.96
N LYS A 109 -1.87 15.55 28.23
CA LYS A 109 -2.30 15.19 29.59
C LYS A 109 -1.11 14.88 30.49
N GLN A 110 -0.14 14.09 30.01
CA GLN A 110 1.10 13.79 30.75
C GLN A 110 1.92 15.04 31.06
N VAL A 111 2.13 15.91 30.06
CA VAL A 111 2.90 17.15 30.24
C VAL A 111 2.19 18.12 31.18
N LYS A 112 0.86 18.25 31.06
CA LYS A 112 0.04 19.11 31.94
C LYS A 112 0.07 18.63 33.39
N SER A 113 -0.11 17.32 33.62
CA SER A 113 0.01 16.71 34.95
C SER A 113 1.39 17.00 35.56
N ARG A 114 2.46 16.78 34.78
CA ARG A 114 3.83 17.06 35.21
C ARG A 114 4.05 18.54 35.53
N LEU A 115 3.55 19.45 34.69
CA LEU A 115 3.62 20.89 34.93
C LEU A 115 2.93 21.27 36.24
N THR A 116 1.73 20.75 36.51
CA THR A 116 1.03 20.95 37.78
C THR A 116 1.88 20.47 38.96
N THR A 117 2.50 19.29 38.86
CA THR A 117 3.39 18.78 39.91
C THR A 117 4.56 19.72 40.18
N VAL A 118 5.27 20.19 39.15
CA VAL A 118 6.43 21.10 39.32
C VAL A 118 5.99 22.47 39.83
N LYS A 119 4.85 23.01 39.38
CA LYS A 119 4.27 24.25 39.93
C LYS A 119 3.93 24.13 41.41
N LYS A 120 3.34 23.00 41.84
CA LYS A 120 3.09 22.72 43.27
C LYS A 120 4.38 22.62 44.08
N MET A 121 5.42 21.98 43.54
CA MET A 121 6.73 21.97 44.17
C MET A 121 7.25 23.40 44.34
N LYS A 122 7.29 24.21 43.28
CA LYS A 122 7.72 25.62 43.37
C LYS A 122 6.94 26.40 44.43
N ALA A 123 5.61 26.29 44.44
CA ALA A 123 4.79 26.95 45.46
C ALA A 123 5.19 26.56 46.90
N SER A 124 5.53 25.29 47.13
CA SER A 124 5.99 24.83 48.46
C SER A 124 7.36 25.40 48.87
N PHE A 125 8.23 25.72 47.91
CA PHE A 125 9.49 26.42 48.17
C PHE A 125 9.24 27.87 48.55
N VAL A 126 8.35 28.57 47.83
CA VAL A 126 7.94 29.96 48.14
C VAL A 126 7.31 30.06 49.53
N MET A 127 6.52 29.05 49.95
CA MET A 127 5.93 28.98 51.29
C MET A 127 6.92 28.56 52.40
N GLY A 128 8.21 28.35 52.09
CA GLY A 128 9.23 27.96 53.06
C GLY A 128 9.13 26.51 53.57
N LYS A 129 8.21 25.69 53.04
CA LYS A 129 8.02 24.28 53.40
C LYS A 129 8.13 23.38 52.16
N PRO A 130 9.35 23.07 51.67
CA PRO A 130 9.54 22.27 50.46
C PRO A 130 8.91 20.88 50.56
N THR A 131 8.03 20.55 49.60
CA THR A 131 7.37 19.24 49.53
C THR A 131 7.65 18.54 48.21
N PHE A 132 7.83 17.21 48.27
CA PHE A 132 8.12 16.36 47.12
C PHE A 132 7.09 15.25 47.03
N PRO A 133 6.36 15.13 45.91
CA PRO A 133 5.46 14.00 45.69
C PRO A 133 6.22 12.66 45.66
N LYS A 134 5.54 11.59 46.09
CA LYS A 134 6.13 10.24 46.02
C LYS A 134 6.44 9.87 44.56
N ASN A 135 7.54 9.13 44.35
CA ASN A 135 7.99 8.63 43.04
C ASN A 135 8.35 9.71 41.99
N THR A 136 8.70 10.93 42.42
CA THR A 136 9.30 11.93 41.52
C THR A 136 10.81 11.77 41.41
N LYS A 137 11.36 12.27 40.30
CA LYS A 137 12.82 12.38 40.12
C LYS A 137 13.44 13.44 41.02
N GLU A 138 12.65 14.44 41.45
CA GLU A 138 13.03 15.42 42.46
C GLU A 138 12.89 14.81 43.86
N GLN A 139 13.96 14.91 44.65
CA GLN A 139 14.01 14.40 46.02
C GLN A 139 14.82 15.34 46.90
N LYS A 140 14.48 15.41 48.19
CA LYS A 140 15.32 15.99 49.22
C LYS A 140 16.17 14.89 49.85
N GLN A 141 17.49 15.07 49.90
CA GLN A 141 18.42 14.16 50.57
C GLN A 141 19.25 14.94 51.59
N GLY A 142 18.93 14.77 52.87
CA GLY A 142 19.50 15.59 53.93
C GLY A 142 19.21 17.08 53.71
N LYS A 143 20.28 17.89 53.62
CA LYS A 143 20.21 19.33 53.33
C LYS A 143 20.19 19.68 51.84
N ARG A 144 20.45 18.72 50.95
CA ARG A 144 20.57 18.93 49.49
C ARG A 144 19.30 18.54 48.74
N PHE A 145 19.14 19.10 47.55
CA PHE A 145 18.09 18.77 46.59
C PHE A 145 18.66 18.05 45.39
N VAL A 146 17.99 17.00 44.95
CA VAL A 146 18.53 16.06 43.96
C VAL A 146 17.51 15.79 42.87
N VAL A 147 17.96 15.80 41.62
CA VAL A 147 17.17 15.39 40.46
C VAL A 147 17.83 14.18 39.80
N LYS A 148 17.20 13.01 39.92
CA LYS A 148 17.72 11.76 39.37
C LYS A 148 17.25 11.54 37.92
N TYR A 149 18.20 11.48 36.98
CA TYR A 149 17.96 11.04 35.62
C TYR A 149 18.52 9.62 35.42
N ARG A 150 18.17 8.99 34.31
CA ARG A 150 18.63 7.62 34.00
C ARG A 150 20.16 7.49 33.90
N LYS A 151 20.87 8.56 33.53
CA LYS A 151 22.32 8.55 33.25
C LYS A 151 23.12 9.58 34.03
N ARG A 152 22.46 10.41 34.84
CA ARG A 152 23.09 11.50 35.59
C ARG A 152 22.22 11.91 36.77
N THR A 153 22.82 12.58 37.74
CA THR A 153 22.13 13.13 38.90
C THR A 153 22.57 14.58 39.05
N ASP A 154 21.61 15.49 39.05
CA ASP A 154 21.88 16.91 39.22
C ASP A 154 21.63 17.23 40.72
N ILE A 155 22.59 17.90 41.37
CA ILE A 155 22.59 18.19 42.82
C ILE A 155 22.57 19.70 43.02
N TYR A 156 21.80 20.16 44.01
CA TYR A 156 21.64 21.56 44.36
C TYR A 156 21.77 21.72 45.88
N ASP A 157 22.61 22.66 46.32
CA ASP A 157 23.04 22.75 47.71
C ASP A 157 22.06 23.48 48.61
N HIS A 158 21.28 24.41 48.06
CA HIS A 158 20.33 25.21 48.83
C HIS A 158 19.01 25.46 48.08
N PRO A 159 17.92 25.83 48.79
CA PRO A 159 16.58 25.93 48.22
C PRO A 159 16.47 26.92 47.05
N TYR A 160 17.10 28.09 47.19
CA TYR A 160 17.12 29.13 46.16
C TYR A 160 17.74 28.64 44.85
N GLN A 161 18.87 27.93 44.92
CA GLN A 161 19.53 27.37 43.73
C GLN A 161 18.63 26.38 43.01
N PHE A 162 17.96 25.49 43.75
CA PHE A 162 17.04 24.50 43.18
C PHE A 162 15.80 25.15 42.53
N GLU A 163 15.25 26.19 43.16
CA GLU A 163 14.11 26.91 42.61
C GLU A 163 14.44 27.58 41.27
N HIS A 164 15.49 28.41 41.24
CA HIS A 164 15.80 29.23 40.07
C HIS A 164 16.58 28.48 38.99
N SER A 165 17.45 27.54 39.36
CA SER A 165 18.27 26.81 38.39
C SER A 165 17.57 25.56 37.83
N TYR A 166 16.53 25.05 38.50
CA TYR A 166 15.83 23.85 38.07
C TYR A 166 14.32 24.05 37.92
N LEU A 167 13.60 24.42 38.98
CA LEU A 167 12.12 24.45 38.93
C LEU A 167 11.60 25.48 37.93
N GLU A 168 12.14 26.69 37.91
CA GLU A 168 11.74 27.75 36.96
C GLU A 168 12.03 27.39 35.50
N PRO A 169 13.25 27.00 35.11
CA PRO A 169 13.54 26.51 33.76
C PRO A 169 12.67 25.31 33.37
N GLU A 170 12.42 24.37 34.29
CA GLU A 170 11.59 23.19 34.03
C GLU A 170 10.13 23.58 33.76
N ILE A 171 9.56 24.53 34.51
CA ILE A 171 8.22 25.09 34.28
C ILE A 171 8.17 25.73 32.89
N LYS A 172 9.09 26.64 32.58
CA LYS A 172 9.15 27.31 31.26
C LYS A 172 9.25 26.30 30.12
N ARG A 173 10.10 25.28 30.27
CA ARG A 173 10.28 24.20 29.29
C ARG A 173 8.99 23.40 29.08
N LEU A 174 8.28 23.05 30.16
CA LEU A 174 7.04 22.30 30.11
C LEU A 174 5.89 23.12 29.50
N GLU A 175 5.83 24.42 29.79
CA GLU A 175 4.87 25.36 29.18
C GLU A 175 5.11 25.50 27.68
N ALA A 176 6.36 25.74 27.26
CA ALA A 176 6.73 25.77 25.85
C ALA A 176 6.39 24.45 25.15
N ARG A 177 6.69 23.31 25.81
CA ARG A 177 6.35 21.99 25.28
C ARG A 177 4.85 21.81 25.11
N LEU A 178 4.04 22.29 26.04
CA LEU A 178 2.58 22.26 25.95
C LEU A 178 2.09 23.12 24.78
N GLY A 179 2.66 24.32 24.60
CA GLY A 179 2.40 25.18 23.45
C GLY A 179 2.65 24.47 22.11
N PHE A 180 3.81 23.83 21.94
CA PHE A 180 4.12 23.06 20.73
C PHE A 180 3.16 21.89 20.51
N LEU A 181 2.77 21.17 21.58
CA LEU A 181 1.81 20.08 21.47
C LEU A 181 0.42 20.58 21.07
N THR A 182 0.00 21.74 21.59
CA THR A 182 -1.27 22.39 21.22
C THR A 182 -1.28 22.80 19.75
N PHE A 183 -0.21 23.46 19.29
CA PHE A 183 -0.07 23.81 17.88
C PHE A 183 -0.10 22.56 16.98
N LYS A 184 0.63 21.51 17.36
CA LYS A 184 0.65 20.25 16.62
C LYS A 184 -0.74 19.59 16.58
N ARG A 185 -1.47 19.57 17.70
CA ARG A 185 -2.85 19.05 17.75
C ARG A 185 -3.74 19.82 16.79
N HIS A 186 -3.73 21.15 16.86
CA HIS A 186 -4.55 22.01 16.00
C HIS A 186 -4.26 21.76 14.52
N LYS A 187 -2.97 21.68 14.13
CA LYS A 187 -2.57 21.33 12.76
C LYS A 187 -3.12 19.97 12.31
N LEU A 188 -3.05 18.94 13.18
CA LEU A 188 -3.58 17.62 12.86
C LEU A 188 -5.12 17.61 12.74
N GLU A 189 -5.81 18.40 13.56
CA GLU A 189 -7.27 18.56 13.49
C GLU A 189 -7.69 19.27 12.20
N GLN A 190 -6.98 20.32 11.80
CA GLN A 190 -7.17 20.97 10.50
C GLN A 190 -6.91 20.03 9.32
N ASP A 191 -5.84 19.24 9.37
CA ASP A 191 -5.56 18.22 8.36
C ASP A 191 -6.69 17.18 8.28
N LEU A 192 -7.20 16.72 9.42
CA LEU A 192 -8.32 15.76 9.47
C LEU A 192 -9.60 16.38 8.88
N GLN A 193 -9.90 17.63 9.22
CA GLN A 193 -11.05 18.36 8.66
C GLN A 193 -10.91 18.48 7.14
N ARG A 194 -9.72 18.82 6.62
CA ARG A 194 -9.45 18.85 5.18
C ARG A 194 -9.67 17.50 4.51
N LEU A 195 -9.25 16.40 5.13
CA LEU A 195 -9.51 15.05 4.59
C LEU A 195 -11.01 14.69 4.59
N GLN A 196 -11.80 15.29 5.50
CA GLN A 196 -13.25 15.09 5.56
C GLN A 196 -13.99 15.90 4.50
N THR A 197 -13.57 17.13 4.24
CA THR A 197 -14.28 18.06 3.35
C THR A 197 -13.79 18.03 1.91
N ILE A 198 -12.49 17.82 1.68
CA ILE A 198 -11.90 17.91 0.34
C ILE A 198 -11.95 16.55 -0.35
N ILE A 199 -12.59 16.51 -1.51
CA ILE A 199 -12.50 15.36 -2.41
C ILE A 199 -11.08 15.31 -2.99
N PRO A 200 -10.32 14.24 -2.76
CA PRO A 200 -8.93 14.15 -3.19
C PRO A 200 -8.80 14.10 -4.71
N SER A 201 -7.70 14.64 -5.23
CA SER A 201 -7.29 14.55 -6.63
C SER A 201 -6.04 13.67 -6.78
N VAL A 202 -5.72 13.32 -8.03
CA VAL A 202 -4.55 12.49 -8.37
C VAL A 202 -3.67 13.25 -9.36
N VAL A 203 -2.36 13.17 -9.12
CA VAL A 203 -1.35 13.57 -10.09
C VAL A 203 -0.88 12.32 -10.83
N PHE A 204 -1.40 12.08 -12.02
CA PHE A 204 -0.95 11.01 -12.90
C PHE A 204 0.52 11.25 -13.28
N GLY A 205 1.37 10.22 -13.24
CA GLY A 205 2.83 10.33 -13.38
C GLY A 205 3.59 10.54 -12.06
N THR A 206 2.89 10.65 -10.93
CA THR A 206 3.40 10.93 -9.57
C THR A 206 3.73 12.40 -9.27
N LYS A 207 3.39 12.85 -8.07
CA LYS A 207 3.73 14.20 -7.58
C LYS A 207 5.25 14.43 -7.52
N ARG A 208 6.01 13.39 -7.17
CA ARG A 208 7.48 13.45 -7.09
C ARG A 208 8.11 13.75 -8.45
N LEU A 209 7.71 13.01 -9.50
CA LEU A 209 8.22 13.26 -10.84
C LEU A 209 7.74 14.61 -11.39
N PHE A 210 6.54 15.07 -11.03
CA PHE A 210 6.12 16.43 -11.37
C PHE A 210 7.03 17.48 -10.74
N GLN A 211 7.33 17.37 -9.45
CA GLN A 211 8.17 18.32 -8.74
C GLN A 211 9.62 18.31 -9.21
N SER A 212 10.13 17.16 -9.65
CA SER A 212 11.54 17.05 -10.07
C SER A 212 11.91 17.92 -11.26
N GLN A 213 10.94 18.42 -12.03
CA GLN A 213 11.22 19.39 -13.11
C GLN A 213 11.85 20.69 -12.59
N TYR A 214 11.67 21.01 -11.31
CA TYR A 214 12.18 22.23 -10.66
C TYR A 214 13.27 21.96 -9.63
N THR A 215 13.57 20.69 -9.32
CA THR A 215 14.46 20.34 -8.20
C THR A 215 15.58 19.39 -8.60
N ASN A 216 15.63 18.96 -9.86
CA ASN A 216 16.67 18.09 -10.37
C ASN A 216 17.38 18.84 -11.49
N ASP A 217 18.65 19.18 -11.25
CA ASP A 217 19.48 19.98 -12.15
C ASP A 217 19.47 19.40 -13.58
N LYS A 218 19.53 18.05 -13.70
CA LYS A 218 19.44 17.36 -14.98
C LYS A 218 18.18 17.68 -15.79
N TYR A 219 17.05 17.88 -15.12
CA TYR A 219 15.78 18.22 -15.77
C TYR A 219 15.59 19.72 -15.98
N MET A 220 16.33 20.55 -15.24
CA MET A 220 16.38 21.98 -15.46
C MET A 220 17.17 22.27 -16.74
N ASP A 221 18.26 21.56 -16.97
CA ASP A 221 19.10 21.68 -18.16
C ASP A 221 18.47 21.00 -19.40
N ASP A 222 17.80 19.85 -19.21
CA ASP A 222 17.10 19.12 -20.27
C ASP A 222 15.64 18.85 -19.88
N ARG A 223 14.80 19.86 -20.14
CA ARG A 223 13.35 19.78 -19.93
C ARG A 223 12.70 18.71 -20.82
N GLN A 224 13.27 18.40 -21.98
CA GLN A 224 12.71 17.42 -22.91
C GLN A 224 12.83 16.01 -22.33
N GLN A 225 13.94 15.69 -21.68
CA GLN A 225 14.11 14.42 -20.97
C GLN A 225 13.08 14.26 -19.85
N TRP A 226 12.80 15.33 -19.09
CA TRP A 226 11.74 15.29 -18.10
C TRP A 226 10.37 15.05 -18.75
N LEU A 227 10.06 15.76 -19.84
CA LEU A 227 8.78 15.63 -20.54
C LEU A 227 8.57 14.20 -21.07
N ASN A 228 9.61 13.58 -21.60
CA ASN A 228 9.56 12.19 -22.07
C ASN A 228 9.28 11.22 -20.92
N LYS A 229 9.99 11.35 -19.79
CA LYS A 229 9.71 10.54 -18.58
C LYS A 229 8.32 10.80 -18.01
N TRP A 230 7.87 12.05 -18.03
CA TRP A 230 6.55 12.46 -17.56
C TRP A 230 5.43 11.84 -18.41
N LYS A 231 5.58 11.87 -19.74
CA LYS A 231 4.66 11.20 -20.67
C LYS A 231 4.66 9.69 -20.44
N GLN A 232 5.84 9.07 -20.35
CA GLN A 232 5.95 7.63 -20.09
C GLN A 232 5.20 7.25 -18.80
N ALA A 233 5.48 7.91 -17.68
CA ALA A 233 4.85 7.62 -16.39
C ALA A 233 3.31 7.81 -16.39
N ARG A 234 2.76 8.54 -17.35
CA ARG A 234 1.32 8.82 -17.47
C ARG A 234 0.62 7.90 -18.45
N TYR A 235 1.31 7.43 -19.47
CA TYR A 235 0.70 6.82 -20.65
C TYR A 235 1.17 5.39 -20.91
N HIS A 236 2.12 4.87 -20.14
CA HIS A 236 2.74 3.57 -20.39
C HIS A 236 1.85 2.33 -20.14
N THR A 237 0.62 2.47 -19.64
CA THR A 237 -0.24 1.30 -19.35
C THR A 237 -1.68 1.54 -19.75
N MET A 238 -2.29 0.53 -20.35
CA MET A 238 -3.75 0.44 -20.49
C MET A 238 -4.25 -0.96 -20.17
N THR A 239 -5.48 -1.07 -19.68
CA THR A 239 -6.19 -2.32 -19.45
C THR A 239 -7.55 -2.28 -20.12
N ILE A 240 -7.84 -3.26 -20.97
CA ILE A 240 -9.15 -3.46 -21.56
C ILE A 240 -9.89 -4.54 -20.76
N SER A 241 -11.06 -4.17 -20.25
CA SER A 241 -11.88 -5.06 -19.43
C SER A 241 -12.37 -6.27 -20.23
N GLY A 242 -12.25 -7.46 -19.66
CA GLY A 242 -12.83 -8.67 -20.23
C GLY A 242 -14.36 -8.65 -20.18
N ARG A 243 -14.98 -9.38 -21.09
CA ARG A 243 -16.44 -9.53 -21.22
C ARG A 243 -16.80 -10.99 -21.42
N LYS A 244 -17.68 -11.51 -20.56
CA LYS A 244 -18.08 -12.93 -20.55
C LYS A 244 -18.79 -13.39 -21.83
N ASP A 245 -19.41 -12.46 -22.54
CA ASP A 245 -20.11 -12.68 -23.80
C ASP A 245 -19.19 -12.60 -25.03
N GLY A 246 -17.94 -12.16 -24.87
CA GLY A 246 -16.95 -12.17 -25.96
C GLY A 246 -16.47 -13.59 -26.27
N SER A 247 -16.23 -13.90 -27.55
CA SER A 247 -15.78 -15.23 -28.00
C SER A 247 -14.50 -15.67 -27.28
N SER A 248 -13.49 -14.79 -27.24
CA SER A 248 -12.22 -14.98 -26.51
C SER A 248 -12.24 -14.39 -25.09
N GLY A 249 -13.42 -14.13 -24.53
CA GLY A 249 -13.58 -13.46 -23.23
C GLY A 249 -13.25 -11.96 -23.26
N ASN A 250 -12.99 -11.42 -24.44
CA ASN A 250 -12.73 -10.02 -24.76
C ASN A 250 -13.21 -9.75 -26.20
N PHE A 251 -13.51 -8.50 -26.54
CA PHE A 251 -13.91 -8.10 -27.89
C PHE A 251 -12.80 -7.38 -28.67
N VAL A 252 -11.78 -6.89 -27.98
CA VAL A 252 -10.65 -6.18 -28.57
C VAL A 252 -9.47 -7.13 -28.79
N PHE A 253 -9.15 -7.94 -27.78
CA PHE A 253 -7.99 -8.83 -27.78
C PHE A 253 -8.39 -10.28 -28.02
N HIS A 254 -7.71 -10.94 -28.96
CA HIS A 254 -7.91 -12.35 -29.31
C HIS A 254 -6.54 -13.04 -29.30
N TYR A 255 -6.38 -14.02 -28.42
CA TYR A 255 -5.14 -14.78 -28.31
C TYR A 255 -5.32 -16.16 -28.92
N HIS A 256 -4.48 -16.52 -29.89
CA HIS A 256 -4.45 -17.84 -30.51
C HIS A 256 -3.32 -18.65 -29.87
N PRO A 257 -3.64 -19.60 -28.97
CA PRO A 257 -2.60 -20.28 -28.21
C PRO A 257 -1.77 -21.26 -29.04
N GLU A 258 -2.32 -21.79 -30.14
CA GLU A 258 -1.64 -22.70 -31.06
C GLU A 258 -0.45 -22.01 -31.75
N HIS A 259 -0.67 -20.80 -32.25
CA HIS A 259 0.37 -19.99 -32.92
C HIS A 259 1.13 -19.07 -31.97
N ARG A 260 0.71 -18.98 -30.70
CA ARG A 260 1.22 -18.04 -29.69
C ARG A 260 1.17 -16.59 -30.19
N THR A 261 0.06 -16.24 -30.81
CA THR A 261 -0.14 -14.94 -31.44
C THR A 261 -1.28 -14.19 -30.77
N LEU A 262 -1.06 -12.91 -30.45
CA LEU A 262 -2.10 -12.03 -29.94
C LEU A 262 -2.50 -11.02 -31.01
N HIS A 263 -3.78 -11.03 -31.37
CA HIS A 263 -4.38 -10.05 -32.27
C HIS A 263 -5.23 -9.07 -31.50
N PHE A 264 -5.16 -7.80 -31.88
CA PHE A 264 -6.12 -6.81 -31.41
C PHE A 264 -6.30 -5.67 -32.40
N LYS A 265 -7.45 -5.03 -32.30
CA LYS A 265 -7.82 -3.89 -33.14
C LYS A 265 -7.70 -2.59 -32.36
N THR A 266 -7.04 -1.58 -32.92
CA THR A 266 -7.00 -0.22 -32.34
C THR A 266 -8.37 0.45 -32.47
N PRO A 267 -8.66 1.53 -31.72
CA PRO A 267 -9.91 2.29 -31.88
C PRO A 267 -10.13 2.82 -33.31
N GLU A 268 -9.04 3.12 -34.03
CA GLU A 268 -9.05 3.57 -35.44
C GLU A 268 -9.28 2.42 -36.44
N GLY A 269 -9.34 1.18 -35.94
CA GLY A 269 -9.61 0.01 -36.74
C GLY A 269 -8.38 -0.70 -37.31
N LYS A 270 -7.17 -0.29 -36.92
CA LYS A 270 -5.93 -0.97 -37.34
C LYS A 270 -5.77 -2.30 -36.62
N GLU A 271 -5.54 -3.36 -37.39
CA GLU A 271 -5.29 -4.70 -36.85
C GLU A 271 -3.79 -4.86 -36.53
N ILE A 272 -3.50 -5.32 -35.33
CA ILE A 272 -2.15 -5.52 -34.82
C ILE A 272 -2.00 -6.99 -34.45
N GLU A 273 -0.92 -7.58 -34.93
CA GLU A 273 -0.52 -8.94 -34.62
C GLU A 273 0.80 -8.95 -33.84
N ILE A 274 0.81 -9.62 -32.70
CA ILE A 274 2.00 -9.81 -31.86
C ILE A 274 2.39 -11.29 -31.88
N PRO A 275 3.41 -11.67 -32.65
CA PRO A 275 3.87 -13.06 -32.74
C PRO A 275 4.70 -13.46 -31.51
N ASN A 276 4.84 -14.77 -31.29
CA ASN A 276 5.68 -15.35 -30.24
C ASN A 276 5.37 -14.86 -28.81
N LEU A 277 4.11 -14.51 -28.54
CA LEU A 277 3.63 -14.11 -27.24
C LEU A 277 3.35 -15.34 -26.37
N HIS A 278 4.14 -15.54 -25.32
CA HIS A 278 3.97 -16.64 -24.38
C HIS A 278 4.12 -16.19 -22.92
N PHE A 279 3.50 -16.92 -22.02
CA PHE A 279 3.46 -16.64 -20.59
C PHE A 279 4.40 -17.62 -19.87
N SER A 280 5.61 -17.16 -19.53
CA SER A 280 6.65 -18.00 -18.90
C SER A 280 6.15 -18.69 -17.62
N TYR A 281 5.26 -18.04 -16.89
CA TYR A 281 4.51 -18.63 -15.79
C TYR A 281 3.04 -18.64 -16.16
N GLY A 282 2.43 -19.82 -16.21
CA GLY A 282 0.98 -19.97 -16.38
C GLY A 282 0.45 -20.05 -17.81
N GLN A 283 1.29 -20.36 -18.81
CA GLN A 283 0.82 -20.61 -20.18
C GLN A 283 -0.39 -21.56 -20.24
N GLU A 284 -0.30 -22.70 -19.53
CA GLU A 284 -1.37 -23.70 -19.52
C GLU A 284 -2.65 -23.21 -18.85
N LYS A 285 -2.53 -22.29 -17.88
CA LYS A 285 -3.69 -21.64 -17.24
C LYS A 285 -4.38 -20.67 -18.18
N VAL A 286 -3.61 -19.89 -18.94
CA VAL A 286 -4.13 -19.01 -19.99
C VAL A 286 -4.81 -19.85 -21.08
N LYS A 287 -4.16 -20.90 -21.59
CA LYS A 287 -4.75 -21.83 -22.56
C LYS A 287 -6.07 -22.42 -22.08
N ALA A 288 -6.09 -22.96 -20.86
CA ALA A 288 -7.29 -23.55 -20.28
C ALA A 288 -8.44 -22.54 -20.16
N ALA A 289 -8.14 -21.28 -19.78
CA ALA A 289 -9.15 -20.22 -19.69
C ALA A 289 -9.72 -19.87 -21.08
N MET A 290 -8.88 -19.75 -22.10
CA MET A 290 -9.31 -19.51 -23.48
C MET A 290 -10.16 -20.68 -24.02
N ALA A 291 -9.70 -21.91 -23.83
CA ALA A 291 -10.42 -23.10 -24.27
C ALA A 291 -11.79 -23.20 -23.59
N THR A 292 -11.85 -22.99 -22.27
CA THR A 292 -13.11 -22.98 -21.50
C THR A 292 -14.07 -21.93 -22.05
N GLN A 293 -13.57 -20.75 -22.37
CA GLN A 293 -14.40 -19.66 -22.88
C GLN A 293 -14.89 -19.91 -24.32
N ASN A 294 -14.02 -20.42 -25.19
CA ASN A 294 -14.37 -20.75 -26.58
C ASN A 294 -15.44 -21.85 -26.62
N GLN A 295 -15.26 -22.92 -25.84
CA GLN A 295 -16.16 -24.08 -25.76
C GLN A 295 -17.46 -23.79 -24.98
N CYS A 296 -17.53 -22.67 -24.26
CA CYS A 296 -18.73 -22.30 -23.51
C CYS A 296 -19.91 -22.05 -24.47
N LYS A 297 -20.93 -22.93 -24.40
CA LYS A 297 -22.17 -22.82 -25.19
C LYS A 297 -22.99 -21.61 -24.74
N ASN A 298 -23.26 -21.48 -23.44
CA ASN A 298 -24.01 -20.35 -22.87
C ASN A 298 -23.09 -19.30 -22.23
N LYS A 299 -22.42 -18.51 -23.08
CA LYS A 299 -21.46 -17.47 -22.66
C LYS A 299 -22.10 -16.39 -21.76
N LYS A 300 -23.39 -16.08 -21.96
CA LYS A 300 -24.09 -15.08 -21.12
C LYS A 300 -24.22 -15.55 -19.66
N LYS A 301 -24.45 -16.84 -19.42
CA LYS A 301 -24.60 -17.39 -18.07
C LYS A 301 -23.26 -17.80 -17.47
N ASP A 302 -22.47 -18.58 -18.21
CA ASP A 302 -21.34 -19.33 -17.66
C ASP A 302 -19.97 -18.84 -18.17
N GLY A 303 -19.97 -17.88 -19.10
CA GLY A 303 -18.75 -17.32 -19.68
C GLY A 303 -17.85 -16.64 -18.64
N GLN A 304 -16.56 -16.72 -18.89
CA GLN A 304 -15.51 -16.12 -18.08
C GLN A 304 -14.88 -14.93 -18.82
N PRO A 305 -14.93 -13.71 -18.25
CA PRO A 305 -14.27 -12.57 -18.85
C PRO A 305 -12.75 -12.70 -18.75
N ILE A 306 -12.06 -12.32 -19.82
CA ILE A 306 -10.59 -12.30 -19.92
C ILE A 306 -10.15 -10.87 -20.24
N ALA A 307 -9.49 -10.24 -19.28
CA ALA A 307 -9.00 -8.87 -19.45
C ALA A 307 -7.55 -8.88 -19.95
N TRP A 308 -7.19 -7.85 -20.70
CA TRP A 308 -5.85 -7.70 -21.25
C TRP A 308 -5.27 -6.34 -20.90
N SER A 309 -3.97 -6.29 -20.62
CA SER A 309 -3.26 -5.04 -20.40
C SER A 309 -1.98 -5.00 -21.21
N ILE A 310 -1.64 -3.81 -21.71
CA ILE A 310 -0.35 -3.52 -22.35
C ILE A 310 0.43 -2.59 -21.42
N GLU A 311 1.70 -2.93 -21.17
CA GLU A 311 2.66 -2.07 -20.49
C GLU A 311 3.87 -1.77 -21.36
N ASP A 312 4.17 -0.50 -21.54
CA ASP A 312 5.34 0.01 -22.23
C ASP A 312 6.49 0.24 -21.23
N HIS A 313 7.61 -0.44 -21.44
CA HIS A 313 8.82 -0.34 -20.61
C HIS A 313 9.96 0.44 -21.30
N GLY A 314 9.66 1.19 -22.36
CA GLY A 314 10.64 1.88 -23.18
C GLY A 314 10.98 1.05 -24.42
N ASP A 315 11.87 0.07 -24.29
CA ASP A 315 12.37 -0.71 -25.43
C ASP A 315 11.50 -1.93 -25.77
N TYR A 316 10.61 -2.32 -24.86
CA TYR A 316 9.76 -3.50 -25.00
C TYR A 316 8.39 -3.30 -24.36
N TYR A 317 7.42 -4.10 -24.79
CA TYR A 317 6.11 -4.24 -24.17
C TYR A 317 6.04 -5.50 -23.30
N ILE A 318 5.22 -5.44 -22.26
CA ILE A 318 4.70 -6.62 -21.55
C ILE A 318 3.18 -6.63 -21.72
N PHE A 319 2.66 -7.74 -22.24
CA PHE A 319 1.23 -7.99 -22.29
C PHE A 319 0.83 -8.82 -21.07
N LYS A 320 -0.30 -8.46 -20.46
CA LYS A 320 -0.83 -9.17 -19.31
C LYS A 320 -2.19 -9.75 -19.62
N CYS A 321 -2.35 -11.04 -19.33
CA CYS A 321 -3.63 -11.73 -19.41
C CYS A 321 -4.19 -11.88 -17.98
N ILE A 322 -5.39 -11.35 -17.76
CA ILE A 322 -6.05 -11.31 -16.46
C ILE A 322 -7.26 -12.22 -16.51
N ILE A 323 -7.20 -13.34 -15.78
CA ILE A 323 -8.25 -14.36 -15.78
C ILE A 323 -8.77 -14.61 -14.37
N ARG A 324 -10.00 -15.12 -14.28
CA ARG A 324 -10.53 -15.67 -13.04
C ARG A 324 -10.15 -17.13 -12.93
N GLU A 325 -9.33 -17.46 -11.94
CA GLU A 325 -9.03 -18.85 -11.64
C GLU A 325 -10.09 -19.46 -10.74
N LYS A 326 -10.54 -20.66 -11.11
CA LYS A 326 -11.29 -21.53 -10.21
C LYS A 326 -10.41 -21.92 -9.04
N ASP A 327 -10.98 -21.98 -7.85
CA ASP A 327 -10.25 -22.48 -6.69
C ASP A 327 -9.81 -23.93 -6.96
N LYS A 328 -8.67 -24.33 -6.39
CA LYS A 328 -8.24 -25.73 -6.46
C LYS A 328 -9.34 -26.62 -5.86
N LYS A 329 -9.67 -27.71 -6.58
CA LYS A 329 -10.73 -28.66 -6.21
C LYS A 329 -10.49 -29.33 -4.84
N TYR A 330 -9.22 -29.45 -4.45
CA TYR A 330 -8.79 -30.00 -3.17
C TYR A 330 -8.00 -28.93 -2.42
N ARG A 331 -8.67 -28.25 -1.47
CA ARG A 331 -8.03 -27.44 -0.44
C ARG A 331 -8.25 -28.13 0.88
N ASN A 332 -7.17 -28.36 1.64
CA ASN A 332 -7.28 -29.02 2.94
C ASN A 332 -7.72 -28.01 4.01
N PHE A 333 -9.02 -27.98 4.28
CA PHE A 333 -9.57 -27.21 5.40
C PHE A 333 -9.67 -28.02 6.70
N SER A 334 -9.33 -29.32 6.68
CA SER A 334 -9.49 -30.19 7.84
C SER A 334 -8.46 -29.85 8.90
N LYS A 335 -8.95 -29.67 10.13
CA LYS A 335 -8.12 -29.52 11.34
C LYS A 335 -8.05 -30.81 12.15
N SER A 336 -8.60 -31.91 11.63
CA SER A 336 -8.65 -33.21 12.33
C SER A 336 -7.28 -33.72 12.75
N ASP A 337 -6.27 -33.48 11.91
CA ASP A 337 -4.90 -33.92 12.16
C ASP A 337 -4.08 -32.85 12.93
N GLY A 338 -4.72 -31.71 13.22
CA GLY A 338 -4.15 -30.54 13.86
C GLY A 338 -3.83 -29.41 12.88
N VAL A 339 -2.97 -28.49 13.30
CA VAL A 339 -2.71 -27.22 12.59
C VAL A 339 -1.27 -26.76 12.79
N ILE A 340 -0.72 -26.05 11.81
CA ILE A 340 0.51 -25.28 11.96
C ILE A 340 0.14 -23.84 12.34
N GLY A 341 0.39 -23.48 13.60
CA GLY A 341 0.25 -22.11 14.09
C GLY A 341 1.49 -21.28 13.75
N ILE A 342 1.29 -20.04 13.33
CA ILE A 342 2.37 -19.10 13.01
C ILE A 342 2.13 -17.79 13.74
N ASP A 343 3.12 -17.37 14.51
CA ASP A 343 3.27 -16.00 14.97
C ASP A 343 4.33 -15.26 14.13
N CYS A 344 3.93 -14.10 13.60
CA CYS A 344 4.73 -13.31 12.67
C CYS A 344 5.46 -12.20 13.43
N ASN A 345 6.78 -12.29 13.52
CA ASN A 345 7.63 -11.32 14.19
C ASN A 345 8.46 -10.50 13.18
N VAL A 346 9.12 -9.45 13.67
CA VAL A 346 9.91 -8.53 12.81
C VAL A 346 11.06 -9.24 12.10
N ASP A 347 11.66 -10.22 12.76
CA ASP A 347 12.89 -10.92 12.38
C ASP A 347 12.73 -12.44 12.30
N HIS A 348 11.54 -12.99 12.55
CA HIS A 348 11.32 -14.42 12.44
C HIS A 348 9.84 -14.82 12.30
N PHE A 349 9.61 -16.07 11.91
CA PHE A 349 8.36 -16.79 12.14
C PHE A 349 8.53 -17.72 13.34
N ALA A 350 7.65 -17.60 14.34
CA ALA A 350 7.54 -18.57 15.42
C ALA A 350 6.45 -19.58 15.06
N ILE A 351 6.81 -20.85 14.97
CA ILE A 351 5.98 -21.89 14.37
C ILE A 351 5.69 -22.96 15.40
N SER A 352 4.42 -23.34 15.51
CA SER A 352 3.93 -24.35 16.42
C SER A 352 3.15 -25.41 15.64
N ASN A 353 3.58 -26.67 15.74
CA ASN A 353 2.88 -27.81 15.20
C ASN A 353 1.96 -28.40 16.28
N ILE A 354 0.66 -28.34 16.07
CA ILE A 354 -0.36 -28.80 17.01
C ILE A 354 -1.04 -30.03 16.42
N ASN A 355 -1.38 -31.03 17.24
CA ASN A 355 -2.13 -32.22 16.81
C ASN A 355 -3.66 -32.00 16.86
N GLY A 356 -4.43 -32.98 16.38
CA GLY A 356 -5.90 -32.93 16.39
C GLY A 356 -6.54 -32.77 17.78
N LYS A 357 -5.81 -33.11 18.85
CA LYS A 357 -6.26 -32.95 20.25
C LYS A 357 -5.91 -31.58 20.84
N GLY A 358 -5.27 -30.69 20.07
CA GLY A 358 -4.84 -29.38 20.54
C GLY A 358 -3.51 -29.38 21.32
N GLN A 359 -2.76 -30.48 21.33
CA GLN A 359 -1.48 -30.58 22.03
C GLN A 359 -0.33 -30.12 21.11
N LEU A 360 0.64 -29.42 21.69
CA LEU A 360 1.88 -29.04 21.00
C LEU A 360 2.72 -30.29 20.73
N VAL A 361 2.99 -30.56 19.46
CA VAL A 361 3.85 -31.65 19.00
C VAL A 361 5.30 -31.17 18.89
N SER A 362 5.50 -29.99 18.29
CA SER A 362 6.82 -29.38 18.15
C SER A 362 6.68 -27.87 17.93
N SER A 363 7.74 -27.12 18.24
CA SER A 363 7.85 -25.70 17.89
C SER A 363 9.27 -25.37 17.45
N TRP A 364 9.40 -24.39 16.57
CA TRP A 364 10.70 -23.88 16.12
C TRP A 364 10.57 -22.45 15.59
N THR A 365 11.71 -21.83 15.32
CA THR A 365 11.79 -20.47 14.82
C THR A 365 12.52 -20.44 13.48
N GLN A 366 11.94 -19.75 12.49
CA GLN A 366 12.60 -19.43 11.22
C GLN A 366 13.01 -17.97 11.21
N THR A 367 14.30 -17.72 11.43
CA THR A 367 14.86 -16.36 11.53
C THR A 367 15.23 -15.79 10.18
N PHE A 368 15.06 -14.48 10.00
CA PHE A 368 15.47 -13.74 8.82
C PHE A 368 15.98 -12.33 9.17
N ASP A 369 17.04 -11.88 8.50
CA ASP A 369 17.59 -10.53 8.66
C ASP A 369 17.00 -9.56 7.63
N ILE A 370 16.24 -8.59 8.12
CA ILE A 370 15.66 -7.51 7.30
C ILE A 370 16.28 -6.14 7.59
N PHE A 371 17.24 -6.05 8.52
CA PHE A 371 17.81 -4.76 8.91
C PHE A 371 18.70 -4.18 7.81
N GLY A 372 18.51 -2.90 7.49
CA GLY A 372 19.24 -2.21 6.43
C GLY A 372 18.95 -2.70 5.00
N LYS A 373 18.02 -3.64 4.80
CA LYS A 373 17.68 -4.18 3.48
C LYS A 373 16.66 -3.30 2.76
N THR A 374 16.72 -3.30 1.44
CA THR A 374 15.71 -2.64 0.60
C THR A 374 14.38 -3.39 0.63
N SER A 375 13.29 -2.71 0.28
CA SER A 375 11.95 -3.32 0.22
C SER A 375 11.92 -4.58 -0.67
N GLY A 376 12.62 -4.57 -1.81
CA GLY A 376 12.71 -5.74 -2.70
C GLY A 376 13.44 -6.92 -2.07
N GLN A 377 14.59 -6.66 -1.44
CA GLN A 377 15.36 -7.69 -0.72
C GLN A 377 14.55 -8.30 0.44
N ILE A 378 13.88 -7.46 1.24
CA ILE A 378 13.01 -7.92 2.33
C ILE A 378 11.93 -8.87 1.80
N THR A 379 11.30 -8.53 0.67
CA THR A 379 10.29 -9.40 0.06
C THR A 379 10.88 -10.76 -0.31
N LYS A 380 12.07 -10.80 -0.93
CA LYS A 380 12.71 -12.06 -1.33
C LYS A 380 13.12 -12.94 -0.16
N ILE A 381 13.65 -12.33 0.90
CA ILE A 381 14.01 -13.02 2.13
C ILE A 381 12.76 -13.66 2.76
N ILE A 382 11.68 -12.88 2.92
CA ILE A 382 10.41 -13.38 3.46
C ILE A 382 9.78 -14.47 2.57
N GLU A 383 9.86 -14.33 1.24
CA GLU A 383 9.37 -15.33 0.29
C GLU A 383 10.10 -16.67 0.45
N ALA A 384 11.42 -16.66 0.66
CA ALA A 384 12.22 -17.86 0.86
C ALA A 384 11.81 -18.62 2.14
N GLU A 385 11.65 -17.91 3.25
CA GLU A 385 11.21 -18.50 4.52
C GLU A 385 9.77 -19.01 4.45
N ALA A 386 8.87 -18.25 3.82
CA ALA A 386 7.49 -18.69 3.60
C ALA A 386 7.40 -19.96 2.73
N ILE A 387 8.32 -20.17 1.78
CA ILE A 387 8.41 -21.42 1.01
C ILE A 387 8.72 -22.60 1.93
N GLN A 388 9.74 -22.47 2.77
CA GLN A 388 10.11 -23.53 3.69
C GLN A 388 8.97 -23.85 4.67
N LEU A 389 8.34 -22.82 5.23
CA LEU A 389 7.20 -22.95 6.12
C LEU A 389 6.05 -23.76 5.49
N VAL A 390 5.65 -23.39 4.27
CA VAL A 390 4.54 -24.06 3.60
C VAL A 390 4.91 -25.49 3.19
N ASN A 391 6.17 -25.74 2.81
CA ASN A 391 6.62 -27.10 2.53
C ASN A 391 6.52 -28.01 3.76
N VAL A 392 6.75 -27.48 4.97
CA VAL A 392 6.54 -28.23 6.22
C VAL A 392 5.06 -28.54 6.43
N ALA A 393 4.18 -27.55 6.26
CA ALA A 393 2.74 -27.74 6.35
C ALA A 393 2.23 -28.77 5.33
N GLU A 394 2.77 -28.76 4.10
CA GLU A 394 2.44 -29.72 3.03
C GLU A 394 2.83 -31.14 3.42
N ARG A 395 4.06 -31.33 3.91
CA ARG A 395 4.56 -32.63 4.36
C ARG A 395 3.74 -33.20 5.50
N LEU A 396 3.36 -32.35 6.46
CA LEU A 396 2.55 -32.72 7.61
C LEU A 396 1.06 -32.83 7.27
N LYS A 397 0.65 -32.42 6.06
CA LYS A 397 -0.75 -32.37 5.59
C LYS A 397 -1.66 -31.56 6.53
N LYS A 398 -1.14 -30.48 7.12
CA LYS A 398 -1.87 -29.64 8.07
C LYS A 398 -2.17 -28.26 7.48
N PRO A 399 -3.36 -27.69 7.76
CA PRO A 399 -3.63 -26.30 7.43
C PRO A 399 -2.74 -25.36 8.25
N ILE A 400 -2.63 -24.13 7.78
CA ILE A 400 -1.89 -23.06 8.44
C ILE A 400 -2.88 -22.11 9.13
N ALA A 401 -2.66 -21.85 10.42
CA ALA A 401 -3.31 -20.80 11.17
C ALA A 401 -2.31 -19.68 11.48
N MET A 402 -2.71 -18.44 11.21
CA MET A 402 -1.90 -17.26 11.48
C MET A 402 -2.83 -16.16 11.98
N GLU A 403 -2.38 -15.39 12.94
CA GLU A 403 -3.13 -14.25 13.45
C GLU A 403 -3.42 -13.25 12.34
N MET A 404 -4.56 -12.54 12.43
CA MET A 404 -4.90 -11.43 11.55
C MET A 404 -4.62 -10.10 12.27
N LEU A 405 -3.41 -9.57 12.07
CA LEU A 405 -2.98 -8.33 12.71
C LEU A 405 -3.31 -7.10 11.86
N ASP A 406 -4.02 -6.13 12.43
CA ASP A 406 -4.15 -4.81 11.83
C ASP A 406 -3.05 -3.85 12.34
N THR A 407 -1.93 -3.85 11.62
CA THR A 407 -0.78 -2.98 11.91
C THR A 407 -0.94 -1.55 11.38
N THR A 408 -2.08 -1.23 10.75
CA THR A 408 -2.29 -0.01 9.98
C THR A 408 -2.03 1.28 10.75
N THR A 409 -2.51 1.35 11.99
CA THR A 409 -2.42 2.55 12.84
C THR A 409 -1.20 2.54 13.76
N SER A 410 -0.52 1.39 13.89
CA SER A 410 0.58 1.17 14.84
C SER A 410 1.73 2.18 14.66
N LYS A 411 2.04 2.55 13.41
CA LYS A 411 3.07 3.54 13.09
C LYS A 411 2.65 4.97 13.44
N ALA A 412 1.35 5.24 13.48
CA ALA A 412 0.77 6.55 13.71
C ALA A 412 0.45 6.83 15.20
N SER A 413 0.21 5.78 15.99
CA SER A 413 -0.26 5.85 17.38
C SER A 413 0.85 6.08 18.42
N HIS A 414 2.12 5.80 18.10
CA HIS A 414 3.23 5.87 19.08
C HIS A 414 4.33 6.92 18.80
N PRO A 415 4.02 8.17 18.40
CA PRO A 415 5.05 9.18 18.08
C PRO A 415 5.93 9.59 19.26
N TYR A 416 5.49 9.34 20.50
CA TYR A 416 6.22 9.68 21.73
C TYR A 416 6.73 8.44 22.50
N GLY A 417 6.67 7.27 21.85
CA GLY A 417 7.14 6.00 22.40
C GLY A 417 8.66 5.84 22.38
N ASN A 418 9.12 4.64 22.70
CA ASN A 418 10.54 4.28 22.66
C ASN A 418 11.04 4.22 21.22
N LYS A 419 12.17 4.88 20.91
CA LYS A 419 12.77 4.90 19.57
C LYS A 419 13.05 3.51 19.01
N LYS A 420 13.60 2.58 19.81
CA LYS A 420 13.90 1.20 19.38
C LYS A 420 12.63 0.41 19.08
N ALA A 421 11.59 0.56 19.90
CA ALA A 421 10.30 -0.09 19.66
C ALA A 421 9.61 0.46 18.40
N ASN A 422 9.63 1.79 18.22
CA ASN A 422 9.09 2.44 17.02
C ASN A 422 9.81 2.02 15.74
N LEU A 423 11.13 1.81 15.80
CA LEU A 423 11.90 1.28 14.69
C LEU A 423 11.42 -0.13 14.31
N ARG A 424 11.26 -1.03 15.29
CA ARG A 424 10.72 -2.38 15.08
C ARG A 424 9.32 -2.34 14.45
N LEU A 425 8.42 -1.51 14.98
CA LEU A 425 7.06 -1.31 14.40
C LEU A 425 7.12 -0.81 12.95
N SER A 426 8.07 0.07 12.64
CA SER A 426 8.25 0.60 11.28
C SER A 426 8.74 -0.48 10.31
N MET A 427 9.65 -1.33 10.77
CA MET A 427 10.23 -2.43 9.99
C MET A 427 9.31 -3.63 9.83
N PHE A 428 8.32 -3.79 10.71
CA PHE A 428 7.43 -4.94 10.69
C PHE A 428 6.68 -5.05 9.36
N ALA A 429 7.04 -6.09 8.58
CA ALA A 429 6.58 -6.31 7.22
C ALA A 429 5.42 -7.32 7.15
N TYR A 430 4.50 -7.26 8.11
CA TYR A 430 3.41 -8.22 8.28
C TYR A 430 2.57 -8.50 7.02
N ASN A 431 2.24 -7.46 6.25
CA ASN A 431 1.52 -7.65 4.98
C ASN A 431 2.34 -8.47 3.97
N LYS A 432 3.66 -8.26 3.90
CA LYS A 432 4.52 -9.05 3.01
C LYS A 432 4.60 -10.51 3.45
N MET A 433 4.73 -10.74 4.77
CA MET A 433 4.72 -12.08 5.37
C MET A 433 3.42 -12.80 5.04
N THR A 434 2.29 -12.17 5.35
CA THR A 434 0.96 -12.69 5.07
C THR A 434 0.74 -12.98 3.58
N THR A 435 1.13 -12.06 2.70
CA THR A 435 0.99 -12.26 1.24
C THR A 435 1.88 -13.40 0.73
N ALA A 436 3.13 -13.50 1.21
CA ALA A 436 4.04 -14.57 0.80
C ALA A 436 3.53 -15.95 1.24
N ILE A 437 3.13 -16.09 2.51
CA ILE A 437 2.58 -17.34 3.06
C ILE A 437 1.30 -17.71 2.29
N LYS A 438 0.34 -16.79 2.13
CA LYS A 438 -0.91 -17.06 1.39
C LYS A 438 -0.66 -17.46 -0.06
N ALA A 439 0.18 -16.72 -0.78
CA ALA A 439 0.48 -17.02 -2.18
C ALA A 439 1.12 -18.40 -2.35
N ARG A 440 2.00 -18.79 -1.42
CA ARG A 440 2.64 -20.11 -1.43
C ARG A 440 1.68 -21.22 -0.99
N ALA A 441 0.88 -21.02 0.05
CA ALA A 441 -0.14 -21.96 0.51
C ALA A 441 -1.19 -22.23 -0.58
N GLU A 442 -1.67 -21.19 -1.28
CA GLU A 442 -2.54 -21.34 -2.44
C GLU A 442 -1.91 -22.21 -3.54
N LYS A 443 -0.60 -22.04 -3.78
CA LYS A 443 0.14 -22.83 -4.76
C LYS A 443 0.33 -24.28 -4.32
N ALA A 444 0.42 -24.57 -3.02
CA ALA A 444 0.48 -25.92 -2.47
C ALA A 444 -0.92 -26.57 -2.34
N GLY A 445 -1.99 -25.78 -2.23
CA GLY A 445 -3.35 -26.29 -1.96
C GLY A 445 -3.66 -26.43 -0.45
N ILE A 446 -2.96 -25.66 0.38
CA ILE A 446 -3.10 -25.60 1.84
C ILE A 446 -3.98 -24.41 2.24
#